data_AF-A0A535P8S5-F1
#
_entry.id   AF-A0A535P8S5-F1
#
_cell.length_a   1.000
_cell.length_b   1.000
_cell.length_c   1.000
_cell.angle_alpha   90.00
_cell.angle_beta   90.00
_cell.angle_gamma   90.00
#
_symmetry.space_group_name_H-M   'P 1'
#
loop_
_entity.id
_entity.type
_entity.pdbx_description
1 polymer ?
#
loop_
_entity_poly.entity_id
_entity_poly.type
_entity_poly.pdbx_seq_one_letter_code
_entity_poly.pdbx_strand_id
1 'polypeptide(L)'
;MRDAQLGAAVRTLRRRRRWRQEDLARASGVSRALISTIESGQVTEVRISRLRSIARALEASLVVEMRWGGGALDRLLDERHAALTSATLSVLESSGWAGRPEISYSRYGERGSIDILGWHPATRTLLVIENKTELTSVEATLRKLDEKTRLASLIAAEQLGWRAEVVSRVLFLSDTTTNRRHVRQQERVLSSALPASSAMIR
;
A
#
# COMPACT_ATOMS: atom_id res chain seq x y z
N MET A 1 9.22 -14.36 13.04
CA MET A 1 10.44 -15.21 12.95
C MET A 1 11.23 -15.01 14.23
N ARG A 2 11.69 -16.07 14.89
CA ARG A 2 12.56 -15.92 16.07
C ARG A 2 13.98 -15.52 15.62
N ASP A 3 14.67 -14.70 16.38
CA ASP A 3 16.02 -14.15 16.07
C ASP A 3 17.04 -15.21 15.63
N ALA A 4 17.05 -16.37 16.30
CA ALA A 4 17.90 -17.50 15.93
C ALA A 4 17.58 -18.09 14.54
N GLN A 5 16.31 -18.09 14.13
CA GLN A 5 15.90 -18.58 12.81
C GLN A 5 16.36 -17.62 11.70
N LEU A 6 16.32 -16.31 11.95
CA LEU A 6 16.86 -15.31 11.04
C LEU A 6 18.38 -15.51 10.85
N GLY A 7 19.12 -15.63 11.95
CA GLY A 7 20.57 -15.88 11.91
C GLY A 7 20.94 -17.16 11.15
N ALA A 8 20.21 -18.25 11.39
CA ALA A 8 20.39 -19.52 10.68
C ALA A 8 20.08 -19.40 9.17
N ALA A 9 19.03 -18.66 8.81
CA ALA A 9 18.69 -18.42 7.40
C ALA A 9 19.79 -17.63 6.68
N VAL A 10 20.27 -16.54 7.28
CA VAL A 10 21.38 -15.73 6.74
C VAL A 10 22.62 -16.59 6.53
N ARG A 11 23.02 -17.38 7.53
CA ARG A 11 24.18 -18.28 7.44
C ARG A 11 24.01 -19.31 6.34
N THR A 12 22.83 -19.92 6.22
CA THR A 12 22.52 -20.93 5.22
C THR A 12 22.62 -20.35 3.80
N LEU A 13 21.98 -19.21 3.56
CA LEU A 13 22.01 -18.53 2.26
C LEU A 13 23.42 -18.10 1.87
N ARG A 14 24.20 -17.55 2.81
CA ARG A 14 25.60 -17.19 2.57
C ARG A 14 26.44 -18.41 2.19
N ARG A 15 26.32 -19.52 2.93
CA ARG A 15 27.08 -20.75 2.64
C ARG A 15 26.67 -21.38 1.32
N ARG A 16 25.39 -21.30 0.92
CA ARG A 16 24.92 -21.74 -0.41
C ARG A 16 25.60 -20.98 -1.55
N ARG A 17 25.92 -19.70 -1.34
CA ARG A 17 26.75 -18.88 -2.26
C ARG A 17 28.26 -19.13 -2.14
N ARG A 18 28.70 -20.04 -1.25
CA ARG A 18 30.11 -20.29 -0.89
C ARG A 18 30.85 -19.04 -0.40
N TRP A 19 30.13 -18.06 0.14
CA TRP A 19 30.70 -16.82 0.63
C TRP A 19 31.23 -16.95 2.05
N ARG A 20 32.36 -16.29 2.35
CA ARG A 20 32.80 -16.05 3.73
C ARG A 20 31.95 -14.94 4.35
N GLN A 21 31.97 -14.80 5.67
CA GLN A 21 31.25 -13.69 6.34
C GLN A 21 31.72 -12.33 5.82
N GLU A 22 32.99 -12.21 5.49
CA GLU A 22 33.60 -11.00 4.95
C GLU A 22 33.08 -10.64 3.54
N ASP A 23 32.80 -11.65 2.71
CA ASP A 23 32.22 -11.42 1.38
C ASP A 23 30.78 -10.88 1.50
N LEU A 24 29.99 -11.45 2.41
CA LEU A 24 28.64 -10.93 2.68
C LEU A 24 28.69 -9.53 3.28
N ALA A 25 29.64 -9.25 4.16
CA ALA A 25 29.83 -7.92 4.74
C ALA A 25 30.11 -6.88 3.63
N ARG A 26 31.06 -7.21 2.73
CA ARG A 26 31.41 -6.38 1.57
C ARG A 26 30.22 -6.15 0.65
N ALA A 27 29.50 -7.22 0.30
CA ALA A 27 28.35 -7.15 -0.61
C ALA A 27 27.15 -6.37 -0.03
N SER A 28 26.99 -6.36 1.30
CA SER A 28 25.88 -5.67 1.97
C SER A 28 26.25 -4.31 2.57
N GLY A 29 27.51 -3.88 2.46
CA GLY A 29 27.99 -2.61 3.01
C GLY A 29 27.94 -2.54 4.55
N VAL A 30 28.15 -3.67 5.23
CA VAL A 30 28.13 -3.78 6.70
C VAL A 30 29.42 -4.41 7.23
N SER A 31 29.66 -4.34 8.54
CA SER A 31 30.85 -4.95 9.13
C SER A 31 30.73 -6.48 9.22
N ARG A 32 31.86 -7.18 9.09
CA ARG A 32 31.95 -8.64 9.31
C ARG A 32 31.48 -9.02 10.72
N ALA A 33 31.77 -8.17 11.71
CA ALA A 33 31.31 -8.34 13.08
C ALA A 33 29.77 -8.38 13.15
N LEU A 34 29.08 -7.46 12.46
CA LEU A 34 27.61 -7.46 12.39
C LEU A 34 27.07 -8.75 11.76
N ILE A 35 27.69 -9.24 10.67
CA ILE A 35 27.31 -10.54 10.08
C ILE A 35 27.47 -11.67 11.10
N SER A 36 28.56 -11.69 11.86
CA SER A 36 28.79 -12.69 12.90
C SER A 36 27.73 -12.64 14.00
N THR A 37 27.39 -11.44 14.49
CA THR A 37 26.36 -11.20 15.52
C THR A 37 24.97 -11.64 15.04
N ILE A 38 24.62 -11.33 13.79
CA ILE A 38 23.35 -11.78 13.21
C ILE A 38 23.32 -13.30 13.08
N GLU A 39 24.39 -13.91 12.56
CA GLU A 39 24.44 -15.36 12.36
C GLU A 39 24.48 -16.16 13.67
N SER A 40 24.89 -15.56 14.80
CA SER A 40 24.75 -16.14 16.14
C SER A 40 23.36 -15.95 16.74
N GLY A 41 22.43 -15.31 16.03
CA GLY A 41 21.05 -15.09 16.47
C GLY A 41 20.88 -13.87 17.37
N GLN A 42 21.87 -12.98 17.45
CA GLN A 42 21.77 -11.74 18.20
C GLN A 42 21.35 -10.61 17.23
N VAL A 43 20.07 -10.28 17.17
CA VAL A 43 19.56 -9.25 16.23
C VAL A 43 18.79 -8.11 16.89
N THR A 44 18.69 -8.10 18.23
CA THR A 44 17.90 -7.15 19.01
C THR A 44 18.19 -5.68 18.67
N GLU A 45 19.46 -5.30 18.55
CA GLU A 45 19.89 -3.91 18.29
C GLU A 45 20.19 -3.64 16.80
N VAL A 46 19.87 -4.59 15.92
CA VAL A 46 20.22 -4.46 14.50
C VAL A 46 19.17 -3.62 13.78
N ARG A 47 19.58 -2.46 13.29
CA ARG A 47 18.73 -1.59 12.46
C ARG A 47 18.13 -2.37 11.29
N ILE A 48 16.82 -2.26 11.08
CA ILE A 48 16.09 -2.91 9.98
C ILE A 48 16.73 -2.61 8.62
N SER A 49 17.25 -1.40 8.41
CA SER A 49 17.93 -1.02 7.16
C SER A 49 19.16 -1.90 6.86
N ARG A 50 19.90 -2.33 7.89
CA ARG A 50 21.05 -3.24 7.75
C ARG A 50 20.58 -4.66 7.40
N LEU A 51 19.53 -5.15 8.06
CA LEU A 51 18.91 -6.44 7.70
C LEU A 51 18.41 -6.46 6.25
N ARG A 52 17.79 -5.36 5.78
CA ARG A 52 17.37 -5.21 4.38
C ARG A 52 18.55 -5.24 3.40
N SER A 53 19.66 -4.60 3.75
CA SER A 53 20.87 -4.59 2.92
C SER A 53 21.50 -5.99 2.79
N ILE A 54 21.53 -6.73 3.88
CA ILE A 54 21.99 -8.14 3.90
C ILE A 54 21.06 -9.03 3.08
N ALA A 55 19.75 -8.89 3.23
CA ALA A 55 18.77 -9.66 2.46
C ALA A 55 18.94 -9.41 0.95
N ARG A 56 19.07 -8.15 0.52
CA ARG A 56 19.35 -7.80 -0.88
C ARG A 56 20.64 -8.42 -1.41
N ALA A 57 21.72 -8.38 -0.65
CA ALA A 57 23.00 -8.98 -1.04
C ALA A 57 22.92 -10.51 -1.20
N LEU A 58 21.99 -11.16 -0.51
CA LEU A 58 21.71 -12.59 -0.61
C LEU A 58 20.65 -12.92 -1.68
N GLU A 59 20.11 -11.92 -2.38
CA GLU A 59 18.92 -12.02 -3.25
C GLU A 59 17.72 -12.66 -2.54
N ALA A 60 17.53 -12.29 -1.28
CA ALA A 60 16.41 -12.70 -0.45
C ALA A 60 15.49 -11.51 -0.14
N SER A 61 14.21 -11.81 0.11
CA SER A 61 13.23 -10.83 0.56
C SER A 61 13.10 -10.84 2.08
N LEU A 62 13.29 -9.69 2.72
CA LEU A 62 12.99 -9.50 4.15
C LEU A 62 11.58 -8.94 4.31
N VAL A 63 10.69 -9.75 4.88
CA VAL A 63 9.33 -9.34 5.27
C VAL A 63 9.34 -9.09 6.78
N VAL A 64 8.86 -7.90 7.18
CA VAL A 64 8.63 -7.54 8.59
C VAL A 64 7.13 -7.55 8.79
N GLU A 65 6.66 -8.42 9.69
CA GLU A 65 5.24 -8.61 9.97
C GLU A 65 5.00 -8.38 11.47
N MET A 66 3.94 -7.65 11.80
CA MET A 66 3.48 -7.46 13.17
C MET A 66 2.29 -8.39 13.40
N ARG A 67 2.38 -9.28 14.39
CA ARG A 67 1.31 -10.23 14.73
C ARG A 67 0.72 -9.86 16.08
N TRP A 68 -0.60 -9.65 16.11
CA TRP A 68 -1.36 -9.44 17.34
C TRP A 68 -2.66 -10.24 17.29
N GLY A 69 -2.89 -11.07 18.31
CA GLY A 69 -4.14 -11.80 18.51
C GLY A 69 -4.58 -12.72 17.35
N GLY A 70 -3.68 -13.51 16.76
CA GLY A 70 -4.06 -14.54 15.78
C GLY A 70 -4.85 -14.01 14.57
N GLY A 71 -4.50 -12.84 14.05
CA GLY A 71 -5.21 -12.15 12.95
C GLY A 71 -6.21 -11.09 13.42
N ALA A 72 -6.27 -10.78 14.72
CA ALA A 72 -7.07 -9.66 15.24
C ALA A 72 -6.57 -8.30 14.71
N LEU A 73 -5.28 -8.15 14.44
CA LEU A 73 -4.75 -6.95 13.80
C LEU A 73 -5.28 -6.77 12.38
N ASP A 74 -5.25 -7.84 11.58
CA ASP A 74 -5.76 -7.82 10.21
C ASP A 74 -7.25 -7.51 10.21
N ARG A 75 -8.03 -8.18 11.09
CA ARG A 75 -9.47 -7.88 11.28
C ARG A 75 -9.73 -6.43 11.70
N LEU A 76 -8.96 -5.88 12.62
CA LEU A 76 -9.13 -4.49 13.05
C LEU A 76 -8.79 -3.50 11.92
N LEU A 77 -7.77 -3.79 11.12
CA LEU A 77 -7.42 -3.01 9.94
C LEU A 77 -8.54 -3.09 8.88
N ASP A 78 -9.09 -4.29 8.67
CA ASP A 78 -10.21 -4.55 7.78
C ASP A 78 -11.49 -3.84 8.26
N GLU A 79 -11.82 -3.87 9.56
CA GLU A 79 -12.99 -3.22 10.15
C GLU A 79 -12.96 -1.70 9.94
N ARG A 80 -11.81 -1.06 10.16
CA ARG A 80 -11.67 0.39 9.93
C ARG A 80 -11.81 0.75 8.46
N HIS A 81 -11.25 -0.06 7.58
CA HIS A 81 -11.38 0.14 6.14
C HIS A 81 -12.83 -0.08 5.68
N ALA A 82 -13.48 -1.14 6.15
CA ALA A 82 -14.88 -1.44 5.87
C ALA A 82 -15.82 -0.31 6.35
N ALA A 83 -15.57 0.25 7.54
CA ALA A 83 -16.32 1.40 8.05
C ALA A 83 -16.16 2.64 7.15
N LEU A 84 -14.94 2.93 6.69
CA LEU A 84 -14.68 4.02 5.76
C LEU A 84 -15.34 3.78 4.39
N THR A 85 -15.32 2.54 3.89
CA THR A 85 -16.00 2.13 2.67
C THR A 85 -17.51 2.30 2.76
N SER A 86 -18.12 1.87 3.87
CA SER A 86 -19.54 2.08 4.12
C SER A 86 -19.90 3.57 4.15
N ALA A 87 -19.16 4.39 4.91
CA ALA A 87 -19.38 5.82 4.97
C ALA A 87 -19.22 6.51 3.60
N THR A 88 -18.27 6.06 2.79
CA THR A 88 -18.04 6.59 1.44
C THR A 88 -19.22 6.27 0.52
N LEU A 89 -19.72 5.02 0.52
CA LEU A 89 -20.90 4.64 -0.25
C LEU A 89 -22.13 5.45 0.16
N SER A 90 -22.37 5.68 1.45
CA SER A 90 -23.49 6.52 1.91
C SER A 90 -23.40 7.97 1.40
N VAL A 91 -22.20 8.55 1.32
CA VAL A 91 -21.99 9.90 0.76
C VAL A 91 -22.29 9.93 -0.74
N LEU A 92 -21.87 8.90 -1.48
CA LEU A 92 -22.17 8.76 -2.91
C LEU A 92 -23.67 8.64 -3.16
N GLU A 93 -24.34 7.73 -2.46
CA GLU A 93 -25.78 7.45 -2.62
C GLU A 93 -26.62 8.67 -2.31
N SER A 94 -26.33 9.39 -1.22
CA SER A 94 -27.02 10.64 -0.87
C SER A 94 -26.79 11.77 -1.89
N SER A 95 -25.75 11.65 -2.72
CA SER A 95 -25.43 12.59 -3.80
C SER A 95 -25.89 12.12 -5.19
N GLY A 96 -26.70 11.05 -5.26
CA GLY A 96 -27.24 10.53 -6.52
C GLY A 96 -26.29 9.61 -7.32
N TRP A 97 -25.17 9.21 -6.73
CA TRP A 97 -24.22 8.27 -7.34
C TRP A 97 -24.55 6.84 -6.95
N ALA A 98 -24.35 5.91 -7.88
CA ALA A 98 -24.26 4.49 -7.56
C ALA A 98 -22.79 4.12 -7.36
N GLY A 99 -22.50 3.12 -6.53
CA GLY A 99 -21.14 2.66 -6.27
C GLY A 99 -21.06 1.17 -6.03
N ARG A 100 -19.95 0.56 -6.43
CA ARG A 100 -19.63 -0.84 -6.16
C ARG A 100 -18.24 -0.97 -5.53
N PRO A 101 -18.11 -1.61 -4.36
CA PRO A 101 -16.82 -1.84 -3.74
C PRO A 101 -16.06 -3.01 -4.37
N GLU A 102 -14.75 -3.06 -4.12
CA GLU A 102 -13.87 -4.21 -4.36
C GLU A 102 -13.86 -4.75 -5.80
N ILE A 103 -13.64 -3.86 -6.78
CA ILE A 103 -13.55 -4.26 -8.18
C ILE A 103 -12.13 -4.72 -8.51
N SER A 104 -11.93 -6.02 -8.61
CA SER A 104 -10.63 -6.61 -8.97
C SER A 104 -10.30 -6.43 -10.46
N TYR A 105 -9.00 -6.30 -10.77
CA TYR A 105 -8.48 -6.23 -12.13
C TYR A 105 -7.11 -6.91 -12.26
N SER A 106 -6.86 -7.42 -13.47
CA SER A 106 -5.54 -7.91 -13.91
C SER A 106 -5.41 -7.64 -15.41
N ARG A 107 -4.62 -6.62 -15.77
CA ARG A 107 -4.51 -6.08 -17.13
C ARG A 107 -3.11 -5.52 -17.38
N TYR A 108 -2.53 -5.80 -18.54
CA TYR A 108 -1.23 -5.25 -18.97
C TYR A 108 -0.08 -5.43 -17.95
N GLY A 109 -0.11 -6.51 -17.17
CA GLY A 109 0.88 -6.77 -16.11
C GLY A 109 0.58 -6.08 -14.77
N GLU A 110 -0.41 -5.20 -14.72
CA GLU A 110 -0.92 -4.59 -13.50
C GLU A 110 -2.03 -5.46 -12.90
N ARG A 111 -2.05 -5.55 -11.57
CA ARG A 111 -3.06 -6.28 -10.82
C ARG A 111 -3.39 -5.57 -9.53
N GLY A 112 -4.65 -5.61 -9.14
CA GLY A 112 -5.13 -4.98 -7.92
C GLY A 112 -6.65 -4.98 -7.84
N SER A 113 -7.17 -4.11 -7.00
CA SER A 113 -8.59 -3.84 -6.86
C SER A 113 -8.82 -2.34 -6.75
N ILE A 114 -9.96 -1.87 -7.25
CA ILE A 114 -10.49 -0.54 -6.97
C ILE A 114 -11.34 -0.63 -5.71
N ASP A 115 -11.09 0.23 -4.72
CA ASP A 115 -11.76 0.16 -3.43
C ASP A 115 -13.25 0.40 -3.60
N ILE A 116 -13.61 1.48 -4.30
CA ILE A 116 -14.97 1.72 -4.81
C ILE A 116 -14.90 2.32 -6.22
N LEU A 117 -15.72 1.79 -7.13
CA LEU A 117 -16.00 2.43 -8.41
C LEU A 117 -17.42 2.99 -8.38
N GLY A 118 -17.53 4.32 -8.44
CA GLY A 118 -18.79 5.05 -8.54
C GLY A 118 -19.16 5.40 -9.97
N TRP A 119 -20.45 5.51 -10.27
CA TRP A 119 -20.94 6.02 -11.55
C TRP A 119 -22.18 6.91 -11.37
N HIS A 120 -22.25 7.97 -12.17
CA HIS A 120 -23.37 8.90 -12.18
C HIS A 120 -24.07 8.88 -13.53
N PRO A 121 -25.30 8.31 -13.62
CA PRO A 121 -26.03 8.17 -14.88
C PRO A 121 -26.26 9.47 -15.64
N ALA A 122 -26.66 10.54 -14.95
CA ALA A 122 -27.06 11.78 -15.60
C ALA A 122 -25.89 12.49 -16.31
N THR A 123 -24.66 12.33 -15.81
CA THR A 123 -23.45 12.97 -16.39
C THR A 123 -22.51 11.97 -17.04
N ARG A 124 -22.90 10.69 -17.11
CA ARG A 124 -22.08 9.58 -17.63
C ARG A 124 -20.66 9.58 -17.07
N THR A 125 -20.51 9.92 -15.80
CA THR A 125 -19.20 10.06 -15.13
C THR A 125 -18.89 8.83 -14.31
N LEU A 126 -17.65 8.33 -14.39
CA LEU A 126 -17.08 7.38 -13.45
C LEU A 126 -16.26 8.10 -12.39
N LEU A 127 -16.28 7.56 -11.18
CA LEU A 127 -15.52 8.05 -10.05
C LEU A 127 -14.71 6.90 -9.45
N VAL A 128 -13.39 6.99 -9.56
CA VAL A 128 -12.45 6.04 -8.95
C VAL A 128 -12.12 6.51 -7.55
N ILE A 129 -12.42 5.68 -6.56
CA ILE A 129 -12.32 6.07 -5.16
C ILE A 129 -11.31 5.16 -4.47
N GLU A 130 -10.36 5.79 -3.78
CA GLU A 130 -9.43 5.13 -2.88
C GLU A 130 -9.78 5.49 -1.43
N ASN A 131 -9.88 4.49 -0.57
CA ASN A 131 -10.16 4.66 0.85
C ASN A 131 -8.89 4.41 1.65
N LYS A 132 -8.46 5.41 2.43
CA LYS A 132 -7.28 5.32 3.29
C LYS A 132 -7.64 5.63 4.74
N THR A 133 -7.49 4.63 5.60
CA THR A 133 -7.56 4.82 7.05
C THR A 133 -6.34 5.58 7.58
N GLU A 134 -5.18 5.37 6.94
CA GLU A 134 -3.93 6.07 7.22
C GLU A 134 -3.19 6.44 5.92
N LEU A 135 -2.69 7.68 5.85
CA LEU A 135 -1.90 8.17 4.73
C LEU A 135 -0.41 7.96 4.98
N THR A 136 0.06 6.72 4.79
CA THR A 136 1.46 6.34 5.04
C THR A 136 2.44 6.80 3.95
N SER A 137 1.97 6.87 2.70
CA SER A 137 2.75 7.37 1.56
C SER A 137 1.85 8.05 0.53
N VAL A 138 2.04 9.35 0.33
CA VAL A 138 1.33 10.13 -0.68
C VAL A 138 1.70 9.66 -2.09
N GLU A 139 2.99 9.49 -2.37
CA GLU A 139 3.46 9.06 -3.69
C GLU A 139 2.90 7.69 -4.09
N ALA A 140 2.95 6.70 -3.19
CA ALA A 140 2.41 5.37 -3.47
C ALA A 140 0.88 5.40 -3.65
N THR A 141 0.18 6.22 -2.85
CA THR A 141 -1.27 6.41 -2.97
C THR A 141 -1.64 7.01 -4.33
N LEU A 142 -0.98 8.09 -4.73
CA LEU A 142 -1.24 8.75 -6.01
C LEU A 142 -0.90 7.84 -7.19
N ARG A 143 0.21 7.09 -7.12
CA ARG A 143 0.59 6.13 -8.15
C ARG A 143 -0.47 5.05 -8.35
N LYS A 144 -1.01 4.50 -7.25
CA LYS A 144 -2.07 3.49 -7.31
C LYS A 144 -3.39 4.07 -7.77
N LEU A 145 -3.74 5.27 -7.35
CA LEU A 145 -4.95 5.95 -7.82
C LEU A 145 -4.86 6.24 -9.33
N ASP A 146 -3.69 6.62 -9.83
CA ASP A 146 -3.44 6.83 -11.27
C ASP A 146 -3.58 5.54 -12.08
N GLU A 147 -2.95 4.45 -11.63
CA GLU A 147 -3.10 3.10 -12.20
C GLU A 147 -4.59 2.71 -12.31
N LYS A 148 -5.35 2.85 -11.22
CA LYS A 148 -6.79 2.54 -11.18
C LYS A 148 -7.60 3.43 -12.13
N THR A 149 -7.30 4.74 -12.16
CA THR A 149 -8.00 5.72 -13.00
C THR A 149 -7.86 5.41 -14.48
N ARG A 150 -6.65 5.06 -14.94
CA ARG A 150 -6.39 4.71 -16.33
C ARG A 150 -7.15 3.47 -16.79
N LEU A 151 -7.36 2.51 -15.89
CA LEU A 151 -8.04 1.24 -16.20
C LEU A 151 -9.58 1.31 -16.02
N ALA A 152 -10.09 2.32 -15.30
CA ALA A 152 -11.48 2.35 -14.84
C ALA A 152 -12.53 2.30 -15.95
N SER A 153 -12.36 3.05 -17.04
CA SER A 153 -13.32 3.02 -18.17
C SER A 153 -13.45 1.64 -18.79
N LEU A 154 -12.33 0.94 -18.96
CA LEU A 154 -12.31 -0.41 -19.52
C LEU A 154 -12.99 -1.39 -18.56
N ILE A 155 -12.61 -1.32 -17.27
CA ILE A 155 -13.17 -2.18 -16.22
C ILE A 155 -14.69 -1.97 -16.12
N ALA A 156 -15.17 -0.72 -16.14
CA ALA A 156 -16.60 -0.41 -16.10
C ALA A 156 -17.33 -0.96 -17.32
N ALA A 157 -16.76 -0.84 -18.52
CA ALA A 157 -17.39 -1.35 -19.73
C ALA A 157 -17.49 -2.88 -19.73
N GLU A 158 -16.42 -3.57 -19.30
CA GLU A 158 -16.35 -5.04 -19.31
C GLU A 158 -17.14 -5.68 -18.17
N GLN A 159 -17.01 -5.16 -16.95
CA GLN A 159 -17.58 -5.81 -15.75
C GLN A 159 -18.95 -5.26 -15.37
N LEU A 160 -19.28 -4.03 -15.74
CA LEU A 160 -20.53 -3.35 -15.36
C LEU A 160 -21.39 -2.98 -16.57
N GLY A 161 -20.92 -3.22 -17.80
CA GLY A 161 -21.63 -2.83 -19.01
C GLY A 161 -21.76 -1.30 -19.16
N TRP A 162 -20.93 -0.52 -18.47
CA TRP A 162 -21.12 0.92 -18.32
C TRP A 162 -20.05 1.71 -19.09
N ARG A 163 -20.49 2.67 -19.92
CA ARG A 163 -19.59 3.50 -20.74
C ARG A 163 -19.62 4.95 -20.28
N ALA A 164 -18.54 5.35 -19.63
CA ALA A 164 -18.32 6.71 -19.16
C ALA A 164 -17.88 7.64 -20.29
N GLU A 165 -18.27 8.90 -20.19
CA GLU A 165 -17.69 10.00 -20.97
C GLU A 165 -16.53 10.65 -20.23
N VAL A 166 -16.58 10.63 -18.89
CA VAL A 166 -15.57 11.24 -18.02
C VAL A 166 -15.19 10.26 -16.92
N VAL A 167 -13.90 10.19 -16.60
CA VAL A 167 -13.38 9.50 -15.40
C VAL A 167 -12.75 10.52 -14.48
N SER A 168 -13.22 10.54 -13.24
CA SER A 168 -12.64 11.33 -12.15
C SER A 168 -12.12 10.42 -11.04
N ARG A 169 -11.40 11.00 -10.09
CA ARG A 169 -10.81 10.28 -8.95
C ARG A 169 -10.93 11.09 -7.66
N VAL A 170 -11.18 10.39 -6.56
CA VAL A 170 -11.25 10.99 -5.21
C VAL A 170 -10.55 10.08 -4.21
N LEU A 171 -9.87 10.69 -3.25
CA LEU A 171 -9.26 10.01 -2.11
C LEU A 171 -10.09 10.31 -0.85
N PHE A 172 -10.72 9.29 -0.28
CA PHE A 172 -11.37 9.38 1.02
C PHE A 172 -10.39 8.97 2.12
N LEU A 173 -10.28 9.82 3.14
CA LEU A 173 -9.33 9.65 4.23
C LEU A 173 -10.06 9.68 5.57
N SER A 174 -9.70 8.79 6.49
CA SER A 174 -10.17 8.91 7.88
C SER A 174 -9.69 10.23 8.49
N ASP A 175 -10.58 10.92 9.20
CA ASP A 175 -10.32 12.26 9.73
C ASP A 175 -9.53 12.22 11.05
N THR A 176 -8.23 11.93 10.94
CA THR A 176 -7.31 11.87 12.08
C THR A 176 -6.34 13.05 12.09
N THR A 177 -5.83 13.42 13.26
CA THR A 177 -4.79 14.45 13.40
C THR A 177 -3.54 14.13 12.58
N THR A 178 -3.13 12.86 12.54
CA THR A 178 -2.00 12.37 11.74
C THR A 178 -2.25 12.52 10.25
N ASN A 179 -3.42 12.10 9.73
CA ASN A 179 -3.75 12.27 8.32
C ASN A 179 -3.83 13.74 7.93
N ARG A 180 -4.47 14.59 8.73
CA ARG A 180 -4.53 16.05 8.48
C ARG A 180 -3.13 16.66 8.42
N ARG A 181 -2.22 16.25 9.31
CA ARG A 181 -0.82 16.69 9.29
C ARG A 181 -0.11 16.24 8.01
N HIS A 182 -0.26 14.98 7.60
CA HIS A 182 0.35 14.46 6.37
C HIS A 182 -0.17 15.17 5.11
N VAL A 183 -1.47 15.44 5.03
CA VAL A 183 -2.08 16.21 3.95
C VAL A 183 -1.47 17.62 3.89
N ARG A 184 -1.40 18.34 5.01
CA ARG A 184 -0.79 19.68 5.07
C ARG A 184 0.68 19.69 4.66
N GLN A 185 1.45 18.69 5.10
CA GLN A 185 2.88 18.58 4.75
C GLN A 185 3.12 18.33 3.26
N GLN A 186 2.14 17.76 2.54
CA GLN A 186 2.25 17.37 1.13
C GLN A 186 1.21 18.08 0.25
N GLU A 187 0.72 19.24 0.70
CA GLU A 187 -0.40 19.96 0.09
C GLU A 187 -0.16 20.28 -1.39
N ARG A 188 1.04 20.72 -1.76
CA ARG A 188 1.39 21.02 -3.17
C ARG A 188 1.30 19.79 -4.07
N VAL A 189 1.73 18.64 -3.58
CA VAL A 189 1.68 17.38 -4.35
C VAL A 189 0.24 16.90 -4.49
N LEU A 190 -0.51 16.93 -3.39
CA LEU A 190 -1.91 16.49 -3.36
C LEU A 190 -2.81 17.42 -4.20
N SER A 191 -2.71 18.73 -4.06
CA SER A 191 -3.50 19.70 -4.85
C SER A 191 -3.19 19.65 -6.35
N SER A 192 -1.96 19.29 -6.74
CA SER A 192 -1.64 19.08 -8.15
C SER A 192 -2.29 17.82 -8.73
N ALA A 193 -2.45 16.77 -7.94
CA ALA A 193 -3.00 15.48 -8.41
C ALA A 193 -4.52 15.34 -8.17
N LEU A 194 -5.03 16.01 -7.13
CA LEU A 194 -6.40 16.03 -6.63
C LEU A 194 -6.79 17.49 -6.37
N PRO A 195 -7.16 18.24 -7.43
CA PRO A 195 -7.32 19.70 -7.35
C PRO A 195 -8.54 20.16 -6.56
N ALA A 196 -9.55 19.28 -6.38
CA ALA A 196 -10.72 19.60 -5.59
C ALA A 196 -10.48 19.30 -4.11
N SER A 197 -10.75 20.29 -3.25
CA SER A 197 -10.66 20.13 -1.79
C SER A 197 -11.89 19.44 -1.22
N SER A 198 -11.79 18.93 0.01
CA SER A 198 -12.95 18.35 0.72
C SER A 198 -14.10 19.33 0.89
N ALA A 199 -13.84 20.65 0.93
CA ALA A 199 -14.88 21.66 1.05
C ALA A 199 -15.61 21.95 -0.28
N MET A 200 -14.98 21.66 -1.42
CA MET A 200 -15.56 21.88 -2.74
C MET A 200 -16.46 20.73 -3.21
N ILE A 201 -16.28 19.54 -2.62
CA ILE A 201 -16.95 18.30 -3.04
C ILE A 201 -18.00 17.80 -2.04
N ARG A 202 -18.23 18.53 -0.94
CA ARG A 202 -19.33 18.32 0.00
C ARG A 202 -20.45 19.28 -0.32
#